data_AF-A0A8J8GAS5-F1
#
_entry.id   AF-A0A8J8GAS5-F1
#
_cell.length_a   1.000
_cell.length_b   1.000
_cell.length_c   1.000
_cell.angle_alpha   90.00
_cell.angle_beta   90.00
_cell.angle_gamma   90.00
#
_symmetry.space_group_name_H-M   'P 1'
#
loop_
_entity.id
_entity.type
_entity.pdbx_description
1 polymer ?
#
loop_
_entity_poly.entity_id
_entity_poly.type
_entity_poly.pdbx_seq_one_letter_code
_entity_poly.pdbx_strand_id
1 'polypeptide(L)'
;MKKLFTICILTLFFACSTQQQSDKTSDNSAQTDKGIISKSESSAKTIEDKTINSTDYLTSTYDKPEFADKLKYHKETLKQLSEKKVFSEIDTTLKQTLILKHQEYFKTKADYELLSIAKGNLFQENKNDCAFVIYDKKNQRVSILVYNELTNKYFELFRELRVENGLETADCNYGAFGTLDYQLADEIVYQEEYLIKKPQSYLESTPCKIVDISKDEDFVLKSGCFSKNVSKRNLSNSLCIATSSVYNNWECLKYNKATNTFLIFYGQAFAD
;
A
#
# COMPACT_ATOMS: atom_id res chain seq x y z
N MET A 1 28.59 31.89 48.16
CA MET A 1 28.16 32.16 46.77
C MET A 1 26.67 31.81 46.65
N LYS A 2 25.89 32.69 46.02
CA LYS A 2 24.42 32.85 46.10
C LYS A 2 23.68 31.79 45.25
N LYS A 3 22.76 31.02 45.87
CA LYS A 3 21.27 31.07 45.76
C LYS A 3 20.67 30.93 44.35
N LEU A 4 19.86 29.87 44.19
CA LEU A 4 18.85 29.62 43.16
C LEU A 4 17.92 30.82 42.94
N PHE A 5 17.47 31.00 41.69
CA PHE A 5 16.12 31.47 41.39
C PHE A 5 15.59 30.84 40.09
N THR A 6 14.44 30.19 40.22
CA THR A 6 13.55 29.65 39.18
C THR A 6 12.72 30.78 38.57
N ILE A 7 12.51 30.80 37.25
CA ILE A 7 11.42 31.58 36.62
C ILE A 7 10.73 30.71 35.56
N CYS A 8 9.41 30.57 35.72
CA CYS A 8 8.46 30.01 34.77
C CYS A 8 7.84 31.12 33.89
N ILE A 9 7.64 30.79 32.60
CA ILE A 9 6.42 30.98 31.76
C ILE A 9 5.74 32.36 31.73
N LEU A 10 5.61 32.98 30.54
CA LEU A 10 4.32 33.16 29.85
C LEU A 10 4.45 33.75 28.43
N THR A 11 3.74 33.10 27.51
CA THR A 11 3.42 33.48 26.12
C THR A 11 2.48 34.68 26.04
N LEU A 12 2.65 35.54 25.02
CA LEU A 12 1.60 36.39 24.44
C LEU A 12 2.05 36.84 23.03
N PHE A 13 1.59 36.15 21.98
CA PHE A 13 1.54 36.73 20.63
C PHE A 13 0.07 36.98 20.30
N PHE A 14 -0.30 38.25 20.30
CA PHE A 14 -1.61 38.74 19.90
C PHE A 14 -1.77 38.65 18.38
N ALA A 15 -2.94 38.18 17.96
CA ALA A 15 -3.43 38.22 16.60
C ALA A 15 -3.65 39.66 16.11
N CYS A 16 -3.21 39.97 14.89
CA CYS A 16 -3.68 41.12 14.14
C CYS A 16 -4.82 40.68 13.20
N SER A 17 -6.05 41.01 13.58
CA SER A 17 -7.17 41.16 12.65
C SER A 17 -7.76 42.55 12.87
N THR A 18 -7.61 43.44 11.90
CA THR A 18 -8.26 44.75 11.92
C THR A 18 -9.08 44.88 10.65
N GLN A 19 -10.40 44.84 10.85
CA GLN A 19 -11.41 45.20 9.87
C GLN A 19 -12.03 46.51 10.37
N GLN A 20 -12.06 47.55 9.54
CA GLN A 20 -12.95 48.68 9.76
C GLN A 20 -13.42 49.32 8.43
N GLN A 21 -14.75 49.30 8.29
CA GLN A 21 -15.70 50.16 7.56
C GLN A 21 -15.27 51.62 7.32
N SER A 22 -15.87 52.46 6.47
CA SER A 22 -17.01 52.47 5.52
C SER A 22 -17.09 53.89 4.91
N ASP A 23 -17.74 54.09 3.77
CA ASP A 23 -18.70 55.21 3.54
C ASP A 23 -19.37 55.10 2.16
N LYS A 24 -20.73 54.99 2.12
CA LYS A 24 -21.73 56.00 1.68
C LYS A 24 -22.08 55.90 0.16
N THR A 25 -23.32 56.00 -0.34
CA THR A 25 -24.62 56.49 0.19
C THR A 25 -25.78 55.89 -0.61
N SER A 26 -26.97 55.94 0.00
CA SER A 26 -28.32 55.55 -0.40
C SER A 26 -28.91 56.20 -1.66
N ASP A 27 -29.95 55.56 -2.21
CA ASP A 27 -31.23 56.24 -2.51
C ASP A 27 -32.42 55.27 -2.42
N ASN A 28 -33.49 55.74 -1.78
CA ASN A 28 -34.77 55.05 -1.55
C ASN A 28 -35.89 55.90 -2.16
N SER A 29 -36.81 55.28 -2.91
CA SER A 29 -38.24 55.66 -2.96
C SER A 29 -39.01 54.39 -3.37
N ALA A 30 -39.81 53.76 -2.50
CA ALA A 30 -41.12 54.10 -1.93
C ALA A 30 -42.31 53.49 -2.70
N GLN A 31 -43.12 52.76 -1.92
CA GLN A 31 -44.55 52.40 -2.06
C GLN A 31 -45.02 51.08 -2.71
N THR A 32 -45.37 50.11 -1.82
CA THR A 32 -46.71 49.50 -1.55
C THR A 32 -47.63 49.11 -2.74
N ASP A 33 -48.36 47.98 -2.77
CA ASP A 33 -48.82 47.08 -1.72
C ASP A 33 -49.32 45.73 -2.32
N LYS A 34 -49.25 44.67 -1.50
CA LYS A 34 -50.07 43.43 -1.44
C LYS A 34 -50.04 42.34 -2.53
N GLY A 35 -49.63 41.15 -2.07
CA GLY A 35 -49.99 39.86 -2.67
C GLY A 35 -49.23 38.66 -2.08
N ILE A 36 -49.46 38.32 -0.81
CA ILE A 36 -48.99 37.08 -0.17
C ILE A 36 -49.71 35.88 -0.82
N ILE A 37 -48.97 34.84 -1.23
CA ILE A 37 -49.24 33.41 -0.97
C ILE A 37 -47.95 32.63 -1.21
N SER A 38 -47.44 32.09 -0.11
CA SER A 38 -46.35 31.13 0.02
C SER A 38 -46.70 29.78 -0.62
N LYS A 39 -45.90 29.32 -1.58
CA LYS A 39 -45.83 27.90 -1.99
C LYS A 39 -44.66 27.23 -1.29
N SER A 40 -44.96 26.48 -0.24
CA SER A 40 -44.08 25.46 0.32
C SER A 40 -44.40 24.12 -0.35
N GLU A 41 -43.56 23.67 -1.27
CA GLU A 41 -43.55 22.28 -1.73
C GLU A 41 -42.13 21.73 -1.84
N SER A 42 -41.90 20.70 -1.03
CA SER A 42 -41.15 19.48 -1.35
C SER A 42 -39.68 19.60 -1.78
N SER A 43 -38.80 19.36 -0.80
CA SER A 43 -37.59 18.58 -1.06
C SER A 43 -37.39 17.58 0.08
N ALA A 44 -37.97 16.39 -0.09
CA ALA A 44 -37.63 15.22 0.70
C ALA A 44 -36.16 14.86 0.43
N LYS A 45 -35.26 15.25 1.34
CA LYS A 45 -33.93 14.66 1.43
C LYS A 45 -34.09 13.27 2.02
N THR A 46 -34.13 12.25 1.17
CA THR A 46 -33.83 10.89 1.56
C THR A 46 -32.39 10.88 2.06
N ILE A 47 -32.23 10.87 3.39
CA ILE A 47 -30.98 10.52 4.03
C ILE A 47 -30.85 9.03 3.77
N GLU A 48 -30.10 8.66 2.73
CA GLU A 48 -29.57 7.30 2.61
C GLU A 48 -28.61 7.12 3.78
N ASP A 49 -29.13 6.48 4.82
CA ASP A 49 -28.36 5.86 5.88
C ASP A 49 -27.56 4.72 5.25
N LYS A 50 -26.44 5.06 4.61
CA LYS A 50 -25.47 4.08 4.12
C LYS A 50 -24.85 3.42 5.34
N THR A 51 -25.46 2.31 5.69
CA THR A 51 -24.90 1.26 6.53
C THR A 51 -23.49 0.95 6.01
N ILE A 52 -22.47 1.47 6.71
CA ILE A 52 -21.06 1.15 6.47
C ILE A 52 -20.88 -0.30 6.91
N ASN A 53 -21.11 -1.25 6.01
CA ASN A 53 -20.77 -2.66 6.22
C ASN A 53 -20.62 -3.42 4.89
N SER A 54 -19.89 -2.81 3.95
CA SER A 54 -19.23 -3.54 2.88
C SER A 54 -17.74 -3.47 3.15
N THR A 55 -17.13 -4.56 3.61
CA THR A 55 -15.66 -4.64 3.64
C THR A 55 -15.20 -4.83 2.20
N ASP A 56 -14.93 -3.73 1.51
CA ASP A 56 -14.48 -3.75 0.13
C ASP A 56 -13.03 -4.30 0.09
N TYR A 57 -12.92 -5.57 -0.29
CA TYR A 57 -11.62 -6.21 -0.47
C TYR A 57 -10.95 -5.69 -1.75
N LEU A 58 -9.64 -5.48 -1.67
CA LEU A 58 -8.83 -5.10 -2.81
C LEU A 58 -8.80 -6.23 -3.85
N THR A 59 -9.05 -5.84 -5.10
CA THR A 59 -8.73 -6.62 -6.29
C THR A 59 -7.46 -6.04 -6.93
N SER A 60 -6.60 -6.88 -7.50
CA SER A 60 -5.37 -6.45 -8.18
C SER A 60 -5.66 -5.33 -9.18
N THR A 61 -4.80 -4.31 -9.24
CA THR A 61 -4.88 -3.26 -10.27
C THR A 61 -4.93 -3.86 -11.67
N TYR A 62 -4.24 -4.98 -11.92
CA TYR A 62 -4.21 -5.64 -13.22
C TYR A 62 -5.57 -6.18 -13.69
N ASP A 63 -6.48 -6.42 -12.75
CA ASP A 63 -7.79 -7.01 -12.98
C ASP A 63 -8.91 -5.93 -13.02
N LYS A 64 -8.56 -4.65 -12.85
CA LYS A 64 -9.49 -3.51 -12.88
C LYS A 64 -9.65 -2.96 -14.31
N PRO A 65 -10.85 -3.05 -14.92
CA PRO A 65 -11.08 -2.63 -16.31
C PRO A 65 -10.75 -1.17 -16.58
N GLU A 66 -10.98 -0.28 -15.60
CA GLU A 66 -10.71 1.16 -15.71
C GLU A 66 -9.23 1.51 -15.89
N PHE A 67 -8.31 0.57 -15.62
CA PHE A 67 -6.87 0.74 -15.81
C PHE A 67 -6.32 -0.01 -17.02
N ALA A 68 -7.14 -0.72 -17.80
CA ALA A 68 -6.67 -1.57 -18.89
C ALA A 68 -5.77 -0.84 -19.90
N ASP A 69 -6.15 0.38 -20.32
CA ASP A 69 -5.36 1.17 -21.26
C ASP A 69 -4.04 1.64 -20.66
N LYS A 70 -4.06 2.08 -19.39
CA LYS A 70 -2.84 2.51 -18.67
C LYS A 70 -1.87 1.36 -18.48
N LEU A 71 -2.38 0.15 -18.29
CA LEU A 71 -1.59 -1.05 -18.06
C LEU A 71 -0.96 -1.62 -19.34
N LYS A 72 -1.36 -1.17 -20.53
CA LYS A 72 -0.83 -1.73 -21.78
C LYS A 72 0.68 -1.58 -21.90
N TYR A 73 1.20 -0.37 -21.65
CA TYR A 73 2.64 -0.10 -21.66
C TYR A 73 3.34 -0.90 -20.55
N HIS A 74 2.78 -0.87 -19.34
CA HIS A 74 3.31 -1.58 -18.17
C HIS A 74 3.51 -3.08 -18.44
N LYS A 75 2.48 -3.76 -18.94
CA LYS A 75 2.53 -5.20 -19.28
C LYS A 75 3.54 -5.50 -20.39
N GLU A 76 3.62 -4.64 -21.39
CA GLU A 76 4.56 -4.81 -22.50
C GLU A 76 6.01 -4.64 -22.02
N THR A 77 6.31 -3.66 -21.16
CA THR A 77 7.66 -3.53 -20.58
C THR A 77 8.05 -4.74 -19.75
N LEU A 78 7.16 -5.25 -18.89
CA LEU A 78 7.43 -6.49 -18.13
C LEU A 78 7.70 -7.68 -19.07
N LYS A 79 6.91 -7.80 -20.15
CA LYS A 79 7.13 -8.82 -21.17
C LYS A 79 8.50 -8.67 -21.84
N GLN A 80 8.91 -7.46 -22.20
CA GLN A 80 10.20 -7.20 -22.81
C GLN A 80 11.37 -7.56 -21.88
N LEU A 81 11.26 -7.28 -20.59
CA LEU A 81 12.24 -7.70 -19.58
C LEU A 81 12.38 -9.23 -19.52
N SER A 82 11.25 -9.95 -19.54
CA SER A 82 11.24 -11.42 -19.62
C SER A 82 11.87 -11.95 -20.92
N GLU A 83 11.49 -11.39 -22.08
CA GLU A 83 12.03 -11.78 -23.40
C GLU A 83 13.54 -11.52 -23.52
N LYS A 84 14.03 -10.46 -22.88
CA LYS A 84 15.45 -10.15 -22.74
C LYS A 84 16.17 -10.99 -21.67
N LYS A 85 15.51 -12.00 -21.10
CA LYS A 85 16.02 -12.95 -20.12
C LYS A 85 16.35 -12.37 -18.75
N VAL A 86 16.00 -11.11 -18.48
CA VAL A 86 16.24 -10.44 -17.17
C VAL A 86 15.64 -11.27 -16.04
N PHE A 87 14.36 -11.61 -16.13
CA PHE A 87 13.67 -12.38 -15.09
C PHE A 87 14.17 -13.83 -15.02
N SER A 88 14.53 -14.45 -16.14
CA SER A 88 15.07 -15.82 -16.14
C SER A 88 16.42 -15.92 -15.44
N GLU A 89 17.26 -14.87 -15.52
CA GLU A 89 18.53 -14.80 -14.80
C GLU A 89 18.31 -14.67 -13.29
N ILE A 90 17.36 -13.83 -12.87
CA ILE A 90 16.96 -13.67 -11.46
C ILE A 90 16.38 -14.98 -10.93
N ASP A 91 15.45 -15.59 -11.68
CA ASP A 91 14.78 -16.84 -11.36
C ASP A 91 15.77 -17.99 -11.16
N THR A 92 16.77 -18.09 -12.04
CA THR A 92 17.82 -19.13 -11.95
C THR A 92 18.61 -18.99 -10.66
N THR A 93 19.02 -17.77 -10.29
CA THR A 93 19.74 -17.51 -9.03
C THR A 93 18.87 -17.88 -7.83
N LEU A 94 17.62 -17.42 -7.80
CA LEU A 94 16.73 -17.63 -6.66
C LEU A 94 16.32 -19.09 -6.48
N LYS A 95 16.04 -19.82 -7.56
CA LYS A 95 15.67 -21.25 -7.50
C LYS A 95 16.73 -22.12 -6.83
N GLN A 96 18.01 -21.77 -6.96
CA GLN A 96 19.09 -22.50 -6.29
C GLN A 96 19.05 -22.36 -4.76
N THR A 97 18.44 -21.30 -4.23
CA THR A 97 18.32 -21.04 -2.78
C THR A 97 17.07 -21.65 -2.14
N LEU A 98 16.15 -22.17 -2.97
CA LEU A 98 14.92 -22.80 -2.52
C LEU A 98 15.18 -24.20 -1.97
N ILE A 99 14.38 -24.60 -0.98
CA ILE A 99 14.30 -26.02 -0.59
C ILE A 99 13.64 -26.84 -1.70
N LEU A 100 13.92 -28.15 -1.74
CA LEU A 100 13.48 -29.05 -2.82
C LEU A 100 11.99 -28.95 -3.15
N LYS A 101 11.13 -28.93 -2.12
CA LYS A 101 9.68 -28.79 -2.29
C LYS A 101 9.29 -27.57 -3.14
N HIS A 102 9.88 -26.41 -2.88
CA HIS A 102 9.57 -25.20 -3.63
C HIS A 102 10.21 -25.22 -5.02
N GLN A 103 11.40 -25.80 -5.17
CA GLN A 103 12.00 -26.03 -6.48
C GLN A 103 11.08 -26.89 -7.36
N GLU A 104 10.54 -27.98 -6.82
CA GLU A 104 9.60 -28.86 -7.52
C GLU A 104 8.31 -28.13 -7.90
N TYR A 105 7.72 -27.35 -7.00
CA TYR A 105 6.57 -26.52 -7.31
C TYR A 105 6.83 -25.61 -8.52
N PHE A 106 7.92 -24.82 -8.49
CA PHE A 106 8.22 -23.90 -9.59
C PHE A 106 8.67 -24.60 -10.88
N LYS A 107 9.21 -25.84 -10.82
CA LYS A 107 9.44 -26.66 -12.02
C LYS A 107 8.15 -27.02 -12.74
N THR A 108 7.04 -27.21 -12.01
CA THR A 108 5.72 -27.49 -12.61
C THR A 108 5.00 -26.24 -13.13
N LYS A 109 5.52 -25.04 -12.85
CA LYS A 109 4.94 -23.75 -13.22
C LYS A 109 5.84 -23.04 -14.23
N ALA A 110 5.91 -23.58 -15.45
CA ALA A 110 6.79 -23.08 -16.51
C ALA A 110 6.52 -21.60 -16.89
N ASP A 111 5.31 -21.11 -16.64
CA ASP A 111 4.92 -19.71 -16.88
C ASP A 111 5.37 -18.74 -15.78
N TYR A 112 5.90 -19.24 -14.66
CA TYR A 112 6.36 -18.41 -13.55
C TYR A 112 7.88 -18.23 -13.56
N GLU A 113 8.31 -16.97 -13.44
CA GLU A 113 9.70 -16.60 -13.20
C GLU A 113 9.79 -15.95 -11.81
N LEU A 114 10.60 -16.54 -10.94
CA LEU A 114 10.74 -16.08 -9.56
C LEU A 114 11.60 -14.81 -9.50
N LEU A 115 11.06 -13.78 -8.85
CA LEU A 115 11.72 -12.48 -8.69
C LEU A 115 12.19 -12.23 -7.26
N SER A 116 11.46 -12.73 -6.25
CA SER A 116 11.87 -12.57 -4.86
C SER A 116 11.34 -13.70 -3.97
N ILE A 117 12.03 -13.93 -2.85
CA ILE A 117 11.66 -14.90 -1.83
C ILE A 117 11.76 -14.24 -0.46
N ALA A 118 10.71 -14.36 0.35
CA ALA A 118 10.76 -14.11 1.79
C ALA A 118 10.36 -15.37 2.55
N LYS A 119 11.02 -15.65 3.68
CA LYS A 119 10.70 -16.77 4.56
C LYS A 119 10.38 -16.24 5.95
N GLY A 120 9.40 -16.81 6.62
CA GLY A 120 9.03 -16.40 7.98
C GLY A 120 7.74 -17.08 8.47
N ASN A 121 7.14 -16.53 9.53
CA ASN A 121 5.93 -17.09 10.15
C ASN A 121 4.68 -16.28 9.78
N LEU A 122 4.40 -16.20 8.48
CA LEU A 122 3.40 -15.30 7.91
C LEU A 122 1.98 -15.55 8.44
N PHE A 123 1.57 -16.82 8.50
CA PHE A 123 0.24 -17.21 8.95
C PHE A 123 0.16 -17.37 10.49
N GLN A 124 1.24 -17.03 11.20
CA GLN A 124 1.32 -17.00 12.67
C GLN A 124 1.08 -18.37 13.33
N GLU A 125 1.52 -19.46 12.70
CA GLU A 125 1.44 -20.85 13.19
C GLU A 125 2.79 -21.41 13.67
N ASN A 126 3.78 -20.53 13.83
CA ASN A 126 5.18 -20.87 14.13
C ASN A 126 5.76 -21.87 13.12
N LYS A 127 5.50 -21.60 11.84
CA LYS A 127 5.97 -22.41 10.71
C LYS A 127 6.87 -21.60 9.77
N ASN A 128 7.53 -22.30 8.85
CA ASN A 128 8.36 -21.74 7.80
C ASN A 128 7.51 -21.43 6.56
N ASP A 129 6.60 -20.48 6.71
CA ASP A 129 5.83 -19.93 5.59
C ASP A 129 6.76 -19.14 4.66
N CYS A 130 6.29 -18.94 3.43
CA CYS A 130 7.05 -18.18 2.43
C CYS A 130 6.14 -17.18 1.72
N ALA A 131 6.75 -16.10 1.22
CA ALA A 131 6.19 -15.27 0.17
C ALA A 131 7.13 -15.30 -1.03
N PHE A 132 6.55 -15.31 -2.23
CA PHE A 132 7.25 -15.34 -3.49
C PHE A 132 6.69 -14.24 -4.38
N VAL A 133 7.56 -13.36 -4.86
CA VAL A 133 7.21 -12.44 -5.95
C VAL A 133 7.57 -13.15 -7.24
N ILE A 134 6.63 -13.23 -8.17
CA ILE A 134 6.83 -13.85 -9.48
C ILE A 134 6.44 -12.90 -10.60
N TYR A 135 7.05 -13.07 -11.76
CA TYR A 135 6.46 -12.67 -13.02
C TYR A 135 5.65 -13.84 -13.59
N ASP A 136 4.35 -13.61 -13.82
CA ASP A 136 3.46 -14.52 -14.51
C ASP A 136 3.45 -14.19 -16.01
N LYS A 137 4.18 -14.98 -16.79
CA LYS A 137 4.29 -14.81 -18.26
C LYS A 137 2.95 -14.94 -18.96
N LYS A 138 2.06 -15.79 -18.47
CA LYS A 138 0.76 -16.04 -19.09
C LYS A 138 -0.15 -14.83 -18.98
N ASN A 139 -0.12 -14.14 -17.83
CA ASN A 139 -0.95 -12.97 -17.57
C ASN A 139 -0.20 -11.62 -17.72
N GLN A 140 1.11 -11.68 -18.02
CA GLN A 140 2.01 -10.55 -18.21
C GLN A 140 2.00 -9.55 -17.05
N ARG A 141 2.16 -10.06 -15.83
CA ARG A 141 2.12 -9.24 -14.62
C ARG A 141 3.02 -9.80 -13.54
N VAL A 142 3.34 -8.96 -12.56
CA VAL A 142 3.89 -9.43 -11.29
C VAL A 142 2.75 -9.94 -10.42
N SER A 143 3.01 -10.97 -9.64
CA SER A 143 2.07 -11.52 -8.66
C SER A 143 2.79 -11.93 -7.39
N ILE A 144 2.10 -11.88 -6.27
CA ILE A 144 2.64 -12.25 -4.96
C ILE A 144 1.95 -13.53 -4.51
N LEU A 145 2.71 -14.61 -4.46
CA LEU A 145 2.27 -15.90 -3.92
C LEU A 145 2.68 -15.99 -2.46
N VAL A 146 1.78 -16.45 -1.60
CA VAL A 146 2.08 -16.80 -0.21
C VAL A 146 1.87 -18.29 -0.02
N TYR A 147 2.81 -18.92 0.66
CA TYR A 147 2.79 -20.34 0.93
C TYR A 147 2.63 -20.59 2.42
N ASN A 148 1.58 -21.35 2.76
CA ASN A 148 1.24 -21.73 4.12
C ASN A 148 1.78 -23.14 4.40
N GLU A 149 2.76 -23.24 5.28
CA GLU A 149 3.44 -24.51 5.59
C GLU A 149 2.54 -25.48 6.34
N LEU A 150 1.62 -25.00 7.17
CA LEU A 150 0.69 -25.85 7.91
C LEU A 150 -0.26 -26.60 6.98
N THR A 151 -0.74 -25.93 5.93
CA THR A 151 -1.70 -26.51 4.98
C THR A 151 -1.07 -27.04 3.70
N ASN A 152 0.23 -26.80 3.50
CA ASN A 152 0.99 -27.12 2.29
C ASN A 152 0.33 -26.55 1.02
N LYS A 153 -0.13 -25.29 1.09
CA LYS A 153 -0.83 -24.61 -0.01
C LYS A 153 -0.19 -23.29 -0.38
N TYR A 154 -0.23 -23.00 -1.66
CA TYR A 154 0.10 -21.70 -2.24
C TYR A 154 -1.19 -20.94 -2.49
N PHE A 155 -1.16 -19.63 -2.29
CA PHE A 155 -2.25 -18.72 -2.58
C PHE A 155 -1.72 -17.45 -3.25
N GLU A 156 -2.40 -16.96 -4.27
CA GLU A 156 -2.14 -15.65 -4.87
C GLU A 156 -2.86 -14.55 -4.08
N LEU A 157 -2.11 -13.54 -3.61
CA LEU A 157 -2.72 -12.36 -2.98
C LEU A 157 -3.62 -11.61 -3.98
N PHE A 158 -4.68 -10.98 -3.47
CA PHE A 158 -5.70 -10.25 -4.24
C PHE A 158 -6.62 -11.11 -5.13
N ARG A 159 -6.37 -12.41 -5.27
CA ARG A 159 -7.21 -13.32 -6.08
C ARG A 159 -7.71 -14.52 -5.29
N GLU A 160 -6.83 -15.22 -4.61
CA GLU A 160 -7.19 -16.38 -3.77
C GLU A 160 -7.28 -15.99 -2.30
N LEU A 161 -6.47 -15.02 -1.86
CA LEU A 161 -6.58 -14.42 -0.53
C LEU A 161 -7.01 -12.96 -0.62
N ARG A 162 -8.02 -12.65 0.19
CA ARG A 162 -8.60 -11.32 0.33
C ARG A 162 -7.64 -10.39 1.07
N VAL A 163 -7.54 -9.15 0.58
CA VAL A 163 -6.71 -8.10 1.18
C VAL A 163 -7.57 -6.88 1.44
N GLU A 164 -7.43 -6.27 2.62
CA GLU A 164 -8.10 -5.05 3.04
C GLU A 164 -7.09 -3.90 3.06
N ASN A 165 -7.50 -2.71 2.59
CA ASN A 165 -6.68 -1.51 2.70
C ASN A 165 -6.93 -0.79 4.04
N GLY A 166 -6.11 -1.08 5.04
CA GLY A 166 -6.22 -0.40 6.33
C GLY A 166 -5.71 1.04 6.33
N LEU A 167 -4.99 1.47 5.29
CA LEU A 167 -4.37 2.80 5.21
C LEU A 167 -5.29 3.85 4.60
N GLU A 168 -6.29 3.45 3.81
CA GLU A 168 -7.27 4.38 3.19
C GLU A 168 -8.02 5.23 4.22
N THR A 169 -8.24 4.68 5.40
CA THR A 169 -8.94 5.38 6.49
C THR A 169 -7.99 5.90 7.57
N ALA A 170 -6.67 5.83 7.38
CA ALA A 170 -5.68 6.21 8.38
C ALA A 170 -5.53 7.74 8.55
N ASP A 171 -5.19 8.19 9.77
CA ASP A 171 -5.08 9.61 10.14
C ASP A 171 -3.70 10.21 9.76
N CYS A 172 -3.20 9.88 8.58
CA CYS A 172 -1.83 10.20 8.14
C CYS A 172 -1.76 10.66 6.68
N ASN A 173 -2.89 10.76 5.98
CA ASN A 173 -3.00 11.07 4.55
C ASN A 173 -2.10 10.20 3.65
N TYR A 174 -1.84 8.95 4.05
CA TYR A 174 -1.07 8.01 3.24
C TYR A 174 -1.89 7.60 2.02
N GLY A 175 -1.35 7.85 0.84
CA GLY A 175 -1.95 7.46 -0.42
C GLY A 175 -0.93 6.70 -1.26
N ALA A 176 -1.33 5.54 -1.75
CA ALA A 176 -0.57 4.79 -2.73
C ALA A 176 -1.47 4.45 -3.92
N PHE A 177 -0.91 4.52 -5.12
CA PHE A 177 -1.65 4.19 -6.34
C PHE A 177 -1.46 2.70 -6.68
N GLY A 178 -2.58 1.99 -6.78
CA GLY A 178 -2.60 0.57 -7.15
C GLY A 178 -2.30 -0.39 -5.99
N THR A 179 -2.54 -1.67 -6.23
CA THR A 179 -2.21 -2.77 -5.31
C THR A 179 -0.71 -3.07 -5.30
N LEU A 180 -0.24 -3.75 -4.26
CA LEU A 180 1.18 -4.04 -4.02
C LEU A 180 1.89 -4.77 -5.16
N ASP A 181 1.19 -5.71 -5.81
CA ASP A 181 1.70 -6.43 -6.98
C ASP A 181 1.95 -5.47 -8.16
N TYR A 182 1.10 -4.47 -8.35
CA TYR A 182 1.29 -3.41 -9.33
C TYR A 182 2.40 -2.43 -8.92
N GLN A 183 2.40 -1.94 -7.67
CA GLN A 183 3.39 -0.97 -7.20
C GLN A 183 4.82 -1.52 -7.33
N LEU A 184 5.04 -2.77 -6.89
CA LEU A 184 6.35 -3.42 -7.04
C LEU A 184 6.75 -3.58 -8.51
N ALA A 185 5.79 -3.86 -9.39
CA ALA A 185 6.05 -4.01 -10.80
C ALA A 185 6.33 -2.68 -11.50
N ASP A 186 5.72 -1.59 -11.05
CA ASP A 186 6.01 -0.23 -11.50
C ASP A 186 7.46 0.14 -11.22
N GLU A 187 7.99 -0.24 -10.06
CA GLU A 187 9.43 -0.07 -9.74
C GLU A 187 10.36 -0.90 -10.62
N ILE A 188 9.93 -2.09 -11.04
CA ILE A 188 10.67 -2.91 -12.01
C ILE A 188 10.67 -2.25 -13.38
N VAL A 189 9.51 -1.76 -13.83
CA VAL A 189 9.34 -1.05 -15.10
C VAL A 189 10.17 0.24 -15.12
N TYR A 190 10.17 1.00 -14.03
CA TYR A 190 10.97 2.21 -13.87
C TYR A 190 12.48 1.96 -14.05
N GLN A 191 12.96 0.79 -13.61
CA GLN A 191 14.37 0.40 -13.72
C GLN A 191 14.72 -0.36 -15.01
N GLU A 192 13.83 -0.43 -16.00
CA GLU A 192 13.97 -1.29 -17.18
C GLU A 192 15.37 -1.24 -17.81
N GLU A 193 15.85 -0.04 -18.16
CA GLU A 193 17.13 0.12 -18.86
C GLU A 193 18.33 -0.38 -18.03
N TYR A 194 18.26 -0.25 -16.71
CA TYR A 194 19.31 -0.70 -15.80
C TYR A 194 19.26 -2.21 -15.63
N LEU A 195 18.07 -2.77 -15.43
CA LEU A 195 17.87 -4.22 -15.28
C LEU A 195 18.24 -4.99 -16.54
N ILE A 196 18.03 -4.43 -17.74
CA ILE A 196 18.52 -5.04 -19.00
C ILE A 196 20.05 -5.17 -19.01
N LYS A 197 20.78 -4.22 -18.40
CA LYS A 197 22.25 -4.22 -18.38
C LYS A 197 22.81 -5.07 -17.23
N LYS A 198 22.12 -5.10 -16.09
CA LYS A 198 22.58 -5.78 -14.87
C LYS A 198 21.41 -6.48 -14.15
N PRO A 199 20.85 -7.58 -14.68
CA PRO A 199 19.66 -8.23 -14.09
C PRO A 199 19.82 -8.57 -12.60
N GLN A 200 21.00 -9.05 -12.21
CA GLN A 200 21.29 -9.46 -10.83
C GLN A 200 21.26 -8.29 -9.82
N SER A 201 21.33 -7.03 -10.26
CA SER A 201 21.20 -5.90 -9.34
C SER A 201 19.82 -5.85 -8.67
N TYR A 202 18.79 -6.45 -9.26
CA TYR A 202 17.49 -6.58 -8.63
C TYR A 202 17.56 -7.33 -7.28
N LEU A 203 18.54 -8.23 -7.13
CA LEU A 203 18.76 -9.01 -5.92
C LEU A 203 19.66 -8.30 -4.89
N GLU A 204 20.23 -7.14 -5.25
CA GLU A 204 21.01 -6.32 -4.32
C GLU A 204 20.10 -5.62 -3.30
N SER A 205 18.82 -5.39 -3.66
CA SER A 205 17.77 -4.98 -2.73
C SER A 205 16.89 -6.18 -2.34
N THR A 206 16.22 -6.09 -1.18
CA THR A 206 15.26 -7.12 -0.74
C THR A 206 13.85 -6.58 -0.96
N PRO A 207 13.18 -6.86 -2.09
CA PRO A 207 11.88 -6.23 -2.40
C PRO A 207 10.71 -6.80 -1.58
N CYS A 208 10.91 -7.91 -0.87
CA CYS A 208 9.88 -8.59 -0.10
C CYS A 208 10.49 -9.19 1.18
N LYS A 209 9.85 -8.98 2.32
CA LYS A 209 10.31 -9.49 3.63
C LYS A 209 9.14 -10.04 4.47
N ILE A 210 9.41 -11.02 5.35
CA ILE A 210 8.50 -11.44 6.42
C ILE A 210 9.21 -11.23 7.75
N VAL A 211 8.87 -10.18 8.50
CA VAL A 211 9.69 -9.71 9.63
C VAL A 211 8.88 -9.19 10.81
N ASP A 212 9.58 -8.87 11.89
CA ASP A 212 9.12 -7.96 12.93
C ASP A 212 9.59 -6.54 12.65
N ILE A 213 8.70 -5.71 12.09
CA ILE A 213 9.06 -4.34 11.67
C ILE A 213 9.41 -3.43 12.86
N SER A 214 9.18 -3.88 14.10
CA SER A 214 9.66 -3.15 15.29
C SER A 214 11.14 -3.38 15.61
N LYS A 215 11.77 -4.34 14.95
CA LYS A 215 13.17 -4.74 15.15
C LYS A 215 14.03 -4.62 13.89
N ASP A 216 13.43 -4.37 12.73
CA ASP A 216 14.10 -4.22 11.45
C ASP A 216 14.34 -2.73 11.18
N GLU A 217 15.60 -2.39 10.87
CA GLU A 217 16.08 -1.01 10.75
C GLU A 217 15.55 -0.27 9.51
N ASP A 218 15.02 -1.01 8.53
CA ASP A 218 14.39 -0.42 7.35
C ASP A 218 13.05 0.27 7.69
N PHE A 219 12.50 0.06 8.90
CA PHE A 219 11.16 0.53 9.26
C PHE A 219 11.20 1.65 10.31
N VAL A 220 10.81 2.86 9.89
CA VAL A 220 10.76 4.04 10.77
C VAL A 220 9.35 4.23 11.33
N LEU A 221 8.99 3.42 12.33
CA LEU A 221 7.63 3.35 12.89
C LEU A 221 7.09 4.66 13.48
N LYS A 222 7.96 5.63 13.81
CA LYS A 222 7.53 6.93 14.33
C LYS A 222 6.95 7.84 13.27
N SER A 223 7.45 7.72 12.03
CA SER A 223 7.12 8.60 10.92
C SER A 223 6.32 7.89 9.83
N GLY A 224 6.25 6.56 9.86
CA GLY A 224 5.34 5.78 9.01
C GLY A 224 3.87 5.93 9.43
N CYS A 225 2.99 5.55 8.51
CA CYS A 225 1.56 5.52 8.72
C CYS A 225 1.07 4.16 9.19
N PHE A 226 0.19 4.14 10.19
CA PHE A 226 -0.50 2.94 10.64
C PHE A 226 -2.01 3.04 10.37
N SER A 227 -2.62 1.91 10.04
CA SER A 227 -4.07 1.76 10.09
C SER A 227 -4.61 2.06 11.50
N LYS A 228 -5.79 2.71 11.58
CA LYS A 228 -6.37 3.27 12.81
C LYS A 228 -6.40 2.32 14.01
N ASN A 229 -6.77 1.06 13.77
CA ASN A 229 -7.09 0.11 14.84
C ASN A 229 -5.98 -0.91 15.12
N VAL A 230 -4.77 -0.67 14.61
CA VAL A 230 -3.68 -1.65 14.72
C VAL A 230 -2.78 -1.34 15.92
N SER A 231 -2.60 -2.35 16.77
CA SER A 231 -1.71 -2.26 17.93
C SER A 231 -0.24 -2.16 17.49
N LYS A 232 0.44 -1.10 17.92
CA LYS A 232 1.89 -0.89 17.68
C LYS A 232 2.80 -1.78 18.55
N ARG A 233 2.24 -2.73 19.32
CA ARG A 233 3.00 -3.55 20.28
C ARG A 233 3.44 -4.92 19.75
N ASN A 234 2.79 -5.45 18.71
CA ASN A 234 3.14 -6.74 18.12
C ASN A 234 3.12 -6.65 16.60
N LEU A 235 4.29 -6.28 16.05
CA LEU A 235 4.47 -6.05 14.62
C LEU A 235 5.32 -7.15 13.95
N SER A 236 5.48 -8.28 14.64
CA SER A 236 6.05 -9.54 14.11
C SER A 236 5.26 -10.06 12.92
N ASN A 237 5.80 -11.04 12.18
CA ASN A 237 5.06 -11.78 11.15
C ASN A 237 4.39 -10.88 10.09
N SER A 238 5.02 -9.76 9.75
CA SER A 238 4.52 -8.79 8.79
C SER A 238 5.13 -9.09 7.42
N LEU A 239 4.30 -9.28 6.40
CA LEU A 239 4.75 -9.35 5.02
C LEU A 239 4.89 -7.94 4.48
N CYS A 240 6.10 -7.50 4.19
CA CYS A 240 6.39 -6.16 3.72
C CYS A 240 6.93 -6.20 2.29
N ILE A 241 6.38 -5.33 1.45
CA ILE A 241 6.74 -5.18 0.05
C ILE A 241 7.33 -3.79 -0.14
N ALA A 242 8.51 -3.74 -0.76
CA ALA A 242 9.13 -2.47 -1.11
C ALA A 242 8.30 -1.79 -2.20
N THR A 243 8.00 -0.51 -2.01
CA THR A 243 7.22 0.31 -2.95
C THR A 243 8.07 1.38 -3.61
N SER A 244 9.38 1.36 -3.37
CA SER A 244 10.37 2.13 -4.12
C SER A 244 11.68 1.35 -4.24
N SER A 245 12.35 1.53 -5.37
CA SER A 245 13.70 1.03 -5.65
C SER A 245 14.81 2.01 -5.29
N VAL A 246 14.45 3.27 -5.06
CA VAL A 246 15.38 4.36 -4.74
C VAL A 246 15.26 4.75 -3.27
N TYR A 247 14.03 4.83 -2.77
CA TYR A 247 13.73 5.21 -1.40
C TYR A 247 13.42 3.99 -0.54
N ASN A 248 13.58 4.15 0.77
CA ASN A 248 13.22 3.13 1.74
C ASN A 248 11.69 3.12 1.98
N ASN A 249 10.91 2.85 0.94
CA ASN A 249 9.45 2.87 0.99
C ASN A 249 8.91 1.45 1.09
N TRP A 250 7.93 1.27 1.97
CA TRP A 250 7.37 -0.04 2.29
C TRP A 250 5.88 0.04 2.57
N GLU A 251 5.17 -0.99 2.17
CA GLU A 251 3.84 -1.30 2.67
C GLU A 251 3.85 -2.71 3.27
N CYS A 252 3.24 -2.85 4.44
CA CYS A 252 3.22 -4.12 5.17
C CYS A 252 1.79 -4.62 5.41
N LEU A 253 1.63 -5.93 5.19
CA LEU A 253 0.43 -6.68 5.47
C LEU A 253 0.56 -7.54 6.71
N LYS A 254 -0.55 -7.71 7.41
CA LYS A 254 -0.69 -8.61 8.55
C LYS A 254 -1.83 -9.58 8.28
N TYR A 255 -1.58 -10.87 8.48
CA TYR A 255 -2.63 -11.88 8.36
C TYR A 255 -3.56 -11.84 9.59
N ASN A 256 -4.88 -11.87 9.35
CA ASN A 256 -5.90 -12.02 10.36
C ASN A 256 -6.51 -13.43 10.26
N LYS A 257 -6.19 -14.29 11.23
CA LYS A 257 -6.70 -15.67 11.28
C LYS A 257 -8.22 -15.75 11.38
N ALA A 258 -8.85 -14.80 12.08
CA ALA A 258 -10.29 -14.86 12.35
C ALA A 258 -11.13 -14.63 11.09
N THR A 259 -10.66 -13.76 10.20
CA THR A 259 -11.34 -13.41 8.95
C THR A 259 -10.75 -14.09 7.73
N ASN A 260 -9.59 -14.76 7.87
CA ASN A 260 -8.80 -15.30 6.77
C ASN A 260 -8.49 -14.23 5.70
N THR A 261 -8.13 -13.02 6.15
CA THR A 261 -7.81 -11.87 5.30
C THR A 261 -6.43 -11.32 5.66
N PHE A 262 -5.80 -10.65 4.70
CA PHE A 262 -4.66 -9.78 4.96
C PHE A 262 -5.11 -8.34 5.12
N LEU A 263 -4.53 -7.60 6.05
CA LEU A 263 -4.73 -6.17 6.21
C LEU A 263 -3.43 -5.44 5.89
N ILE A 264 -3.45 -4.52 4.92
CA ILE A 264 -2.38 -3.53 4.76
C ILE A 264 -2.49 -2.59 5.96
N PHE A 265 -1.55 -2.70 6.90
CA PHE A 265 -1.65 -2.05 8.20
C PHE A 265 -0.63 -0.96 8.43
N TYR A 266 0.45 -0.95 7.65
CA TYR A 266 1.55 0.00 7.77
C TYR A 266 2.03 0.41 6.39
N GLY A 267 2.27 1.71 6.21
CA GLY A 267 2.81 2.30 5.01
C GLY A 267 3.91 3.29 5.36
N GLN A 268 4.95 3.32 4.56
CA GLN A 268 6.12 4.16 4.72
C GLN A 268 6.48 4.76 3.37
N ALA A 269 6.49 6.08 3.30
CA ALA A 269 6.92 6.84 2.13
C ALA A 269 7.83 7.96 2.62
N PHE A 270 9.14 7.80 2.43
CA PHE A 270 10.13 8.82 2.74
C PHE A 270 10.83 9.24 1.45
N ALA A 271 10.82 10.53 1.17
CA ALA A 271 11.96 11.13 0.49
C ALA A 271 12.96 11.40 1.62
N ASP A 272 14.00 10.57 1.70
CA ASP A 272 15.30 10.85 2.34
C ASP A 272 15.32 11.82 3.55
#